data_AF-A0A2X4RLP1-F1
#
_entry.id   AF-A0A2X4RLP1-F1
#
_cell.length_a   1.000
_cell.length_b   1.000
_cell.length_c   1.000
_cell.angle_alpha   90.00
_cell.angle_beta   90.00
_cell.angle_gamma   90.00
#
_symmetry.space_group_name_H-M   'P 1'
#
loop_
_entity.id
_entity.type
_entity.pdbx_description
1 polymer ?
#
loop_
_entity_poly.entity_id
_entity_poly.type
_entity_poly.pdbx_seq_one_letter_code
_entity_poly.pdbx_strand_id
1 'polypeptide(L)'
;MASPKSLVVAGLGFGTALGVALGTLLIAPNMDSTPGGGKAGSHDEVREKYAELVVENEIHEAQLDSADSVLRDLNRFVVDGSLVQRPVMVISTPDAKEPDVNAVKDLLKSADSTNAGHITLTRKFVDQGSADKLLSLVTNTLPAGAKLSEKTVDAGTHSGEALAAALMLDPKSTEPLASVDDRATLLRALRKAGYIDYEDGTIVPAQAVIVVGGRQTANDSEEDAPARYAIDTTVKFLEGFDSVGMTTVYAGQVEAAGNGGALEKLRKAKTEITTVDSIDHPVSQMAAVLAVKEQLEGGQGVYGAAANAQNAAPALPKDL
;
A
#
# COMPACT_ATOMS: atom_id res chain seq x y z
N MET A 1 -46.04 8.65 9.82
CA MET A 1 -45.36 9.33 8.69
C MET A 1 -44.34 10.28 9.29
N ALA A 2 -43.10 9.82 9.46
CA ALA A 2 -41.99 10.65 9.92
C ALA A 2 -41.13 10.98 8.70
N SER A 3 -40.87 12.26 8.47
CA SER A 3 -40.04 12.73 7.36
C SER A 3 -38.60 12.27 7.55
N PRO A 4 -37.93 11.70 6.55
CA PRO A 4 -36.49 11.51 6.62
C PRO A 4 -35.82 12.89 6.48
N LYS A 5 -34.91 13.20 7.39
CA LYS A 5 -34.02 14.37 7.28
C LYS A 5 -32.92 13.99 6.30
N SER A 6 -32.88 14.65 5.15
CA SER A 6 -31.78 14.52 4.19
C SER A 6 -30.55 15.25 4.74
N LEU A 7 -29.53 14.50 5.15
CA LEU A 7 -28.20 15.05 5.41
C LEU A 7 -27.46 15.09 4.07
N VAL A 8 -27.26 16.29 3.54
CA VAL A 8 -26.38 16.50 2.39
C VAL A 8 -24.96 16.54 2.92
N VAL A 9 -24.24 15.43 2.79
CA VAL A 9 -22.79 15.39 3.04
C VAL A 9 -22.11 15.88 1.77
N ALA A 10 -21.69 17.15 1.78
CA ALA A 10 -20.82 17.69 0.76
C ALA A 10 -19.43 17.08 0.94
N GLY A 11 -18.96 16.30 -0.04
CA GLY A 11 -17.61 15.77 -0.07
C GLY A 11 -16.61 16.92 -0.21
N LEU A 12 -15.88 17.21 0.85
CA LEU A 12 -14.70 18.07 0.79
C LEU A 12 -13.51 17.18 0.44
N GLY A 13 -13.10 17.22 -0.82
CA GLY A 13 -11.82 16.64 -1.25
C GLY A 13 -10.69 17.52 -0.75
N PHE A 14 -9.98 17.08 0.28
CA PHE A 14 -8.69 17.64 0.65
C PHE A 14 -7.60 16.65 0.24
N GLY A 15 -6.93 16.98 -0.86
CA GLY A 15 -5.75 16.29 -1.35
C GLY A 15 -4.76 17.35 -1.85
N THR A 16 -3.96 17.90 -0.95
CA THR A 16 -2.81 18.72 -1.32
C THR A 16 -1.55 17.90 -1.14
N ALA A 17 -1.18 17.16 -2.18
CA ALA A 17 0.17 16.63 -2.30
C ALA A 17 1.10 17.76 -2.76
N LEU A 18 1.79 18.39 -1.81
CA LEU A 18 2.91 19.30 -2.11
C LEU A 18 4.13 18.47 -2.53
N GLY A 19 4.16 18.06 -3.80
CA GLY A 19 5.36 17.56 -4.44
C GLY A 19 6.33 18.71 -4.72
N VAL A 20 7.15 19.10 -3.74
CA VAL A 20 8.22 20.09 -3.95
C VAL A 20 9.36 19.43 -4.71
N ALA A 21 9.27 19.41 -6.04
CA ALA A 21 10.39 19.09 -6.91
C ALA A 21 11.33 20.31 -7.03
N LEU A 22 12.16 20.57 -6.01
CA LEU A 22 13.29 21.51 -6.11
C LEU A 22 14.55 20.82 -6.65
N GLY A 23 14.41 20.09 -7.76
CA GLY A 23 15.45 19.27 -8.36
C GLY A 23 15.98 19.78 -9.70
N THR A 24 16.15 21.09 -9.92
CA THR A 24 16.76 21.60 -11.18
C THR A 24 17.62 22.88 -11.09
N LEU A 25 17.95 23.42 -9.91
CA LEU A 25 18.70 24.70 -9.82
C LEU A 25 20.18 24.60 -9.42
N LEU A 26 20.81 23.43 -9.59
CA LEU A 26 22.26 23.25 -9.51
C LEU A 26 22.63 22.38 -10.72
N ILE A 27 23.12 22.90 -11.85
CA ILE A 27 24.50 23.35 -12.07
C ILE A 27 24.48 24.21 -13.35
N ALA A 28 24.80 25.50 -13.24
CA ALA A 28 25.35 26.25 -14.38
C ALA A 28 26.85 26.42 -14.12
N PRO A 29 27.74 25.90 -14.99
CA PRO A 29 29.17 26.06 -14.80
C PRO A 29 29.55 27.52 -15.01
N ASN A 30 30.28 28.02 -14.02
CA ASN A 30 30.94 29.32 -14.00
C ASN A 30 31.79 29.52 -15.28
N MET A 31 31.55 30.58 -16.03
CA MET A 31 32.53 31.15 -16.96
C MET A 31 32.56 32.68 -16.79
N ASP A 32 33.79 33.15 -16.62
CA ASP A 32 34.18 34.41 -16.00
C ASP A 32 33.93 35.69 -16.82
N SER A 33 33.92 36.77 -16.05
CA SER A 33 34.43 38.12 -16.37
C SER A 33 33.56 39.08 -17.20
N THR A 34 32.72 39.84 -16.48
CA THR A 34 32.52 41.28 -16.75
C THR A 34 32.46 42.03 -15.41
N PRO A 35 33.35 43.00 -15.13
CA PRO A 35 33.25 43.82 -13.94
C PRO A 35 32.25 44.95 -14.20
N GLY A 36 30.98 44.74 -13.87
CA GLY A 36 29.96 45.76 -13.95
C GLY A 36 28.55 45.22 -13.75
N GLY A 37 27.96 45.50 -12.59
CA GLY A 37 26.51 45.49 -12.42
C GLY A 37 25.87 44.17 -11.97
N GLY A 38 25.74 44.00 -10.66
CA GLY A 38 24.52 43.52 -10.01
C GLY A 38 23.92 42.18 -10.42
N LYS A 39 24.24 41.12 -9.67
CA LYS A 39 23.27 40.10 -9.26
C LYS A 39 23.41 39.80 -7.77
N ALA A 40 23.22 40.84 -6.95
CA ALA A 40 22.95 40.66 -5.52
C ALA A 40 21.47 40.30 -5.25
N GLY A 41 20.56 40.57 -6.22
CA GLY A 41 19.13 40.31 -6.06
C GLY A 41 18.69 38.85 -6.20
N SER A 42 19.46 37.99 -6.86
CA SER A 42 19.01 36.60 -7.11
C SER A 42 19.15 35.66 -5.92
N HIS A 43 20.06 35.94 -4.98
CA HIS A 43 20.22 35.12 -3.78
C HIS A 43 19.21 35.50 -2.69
N ASP A 44 18.92 36.79 -2.56
CA ASP A 44 17.94 37.28 -1.58
C ASP A 44 16.50 36.92 -1.99
N GLU A 45 16.14 37.05 -3.28
CA GLU A 45 14.82 36.63 -3.79
C GLU A 45 14.58 35.12 -3.67
N VAL A 46 15.59 34.28 -3.96
CA VAL A 46 15.47 32.82 -3.81
C VAL A 46 15.34 32.44 -2.34
N ARG A 47 16.06 33.12 -1.45
CA ARG A 47 15.98 32.89 -0.01
C ARG A 47 14.64 33.33 0.57
N GLU A 48 14.11 34.47 0.13
CA GLU A 48 12.80 34.97 0.53
C GLU A 48 11.69 34.02 0.06
N LYS A 49 11.72 33.61 -1.21
CA LYS A 49 10.77 32.63 -1.75
C LYS A 49 10.87 31.26 -1.08
N TYR A 50 12.08 30.82 -0.73
CA TYR A 50 12.26 29.59 0.04
C TYR A 50 11.66 29.71 1.45
N ALA A 51 11.90 30.83 2.13
CA ALA A 51 11.32 31.09 3.46
C ALA A 51 9.78 31.14 3.40
N GLU A 52 9.22 31.77 2.37
CA GLU A 52 7.77 31.80 2.12
C GLU A 52 7.21 30.40 1.91
N LEU A 53 7.82 29.59 1.04
CA LEU A 53 7.40 28.21 0.79
C LEU A 53 7.46 27.32 2.04
N VAL A 54 8.48 27.52 2.89
CA VAL A 54 8.59 26.80 4.17
C VAL A 54 7.43 27.16 5.09
N VAL A 55 7.14 28.47 5.26
CA VAL A 55 6.01 28.92 6.09
C VAL A 55 4.67 28.44 5.54
N GLU A 56 4.46 28.49 4.23
CA GLU A 56 3.24 27.95 3.61
C GLU A 56 3.11 26.44 3.83
N ASN A 57 4.20 25.69 3.71
CA ASN A 57 4.20 24.26 3.95
C ASN A 57 3.87 23.94 5.42
N GLU A 58 4.48 24.62 6.38
CA GLU A 58 4.18 24.47 7.81
C GLU A 58 2.70 24.78 8.13
N ILE A 59 2.12 25.80 7.50
CA ILE A 59 0.70 26.14 7.66
C ILE A 59 -0.18 25.02 7.09
N HIS A 60 0.15 24.49 5.92
CA HIS A 60 -0.61 23.38 5.32
C HIS A 60 -0.49 22.10 6.14
N GLU A 61 0.69 21.76 6.64
CA GLU A 61 0.89 20.61 7.53
C GLU A 61 0.04 20.76 8.80
N ALA A 62 0.05 21.93 9.44
CA ALA A 62 -0.77 22.18 10.63
C ALA A 62 -2.27 22.06 10.36
N GLN A 63 -2.73 22.50 9.18
CA GLN A 63 -4.13 22.36 8.76
C GLN A 63 -4.50 20.90 8.49
N LEU A 64 -3.62 20.15 7.82
CA LEU A 64 -3.79 18.71 7.56
C LEU A 64 -3.82 17.92 8.88
N ASP A 65 -2.89 18.18 9.79
CA ASP A 65 -2.86 17.55 11.12
C ASP A 65 -4.15 17.81 11.91
N SER A 66 -4.67 19.03 11.82
CA SER A 66 -5.95 19.38 12.44
C SER A 66 -7.11 18.61 11.81
N ALA A 67 -7.17 18.51 10.48
CA ALA A 67 -8.22 17.77 9.79
C ALA A 67 -8.13 16.26 10.10
N ASP A 68 -6.93 15.71 10.07
CA ASP A 68 -6.64 14.33 10.39
C ASP A 68 -7.02 13.98 11.82
N SER A 69 -6.80 14.88 12.78
CA SER A 69 -7.22 14.65 14.17
C SER A 69 -8.71 14.37 14.28
N VAL A 70 -9.53 15.10 13.52
CA VAL A 70 -10.99 14.91 13.48
C VAL A 70 -11.33 13.62 12.73
N LEU A 71 -10.68 13.35 11.60
CA LEU A 71 -10.94 12.14 10.81
C LEU A 71 -10.59 10.85 11.57
N ARG A 72 -9.53 10.83 12.38
CA ARG A 72 -9.19 9.67 13.23
C ARG A 72 -10.36 9.25 14.12
N ASP A 73 -11.09 10.21 14.66
CA ASP A 73 -12.25 9.95 15.52
C ASP A 73 -13.50 9.52 14.73
N LEU A 74 -13.63 10.00 13.50
CA LEU A 74 -14.82 9.79 12.66
C LEU A 74 -14.74 8.52 11.81
N ASN A 75 -13.57 8.12 11.35
CA ASN A 75 -13.39 7.05 10.36
C ASN A 75 -14.01 5.72 10.81
N ARG A 76 -13.96 5.41 12.11
CA ARG A 76 -14.59 4.20 12.67
C ARG A 76 -16.09 4.12 12.38
N PHE A 77 -16.80 5.26 12.38
CA PHE A 77 -18.23 5.30 12.08
C PHE A 77 -18.49 5.17 10.58
N VAL A 78 -17.54 5.61 9.75
CA VAL A 78 -17.65 5.51 8.30
C VAL A 78 -17.49 4.07 7.82
N VAL A 79 -16.59 3.32 8.45
CA VAL A 79 -16.36 1.91 8.10
C VAL A 79 -17.26 0.94 8.87
N ASP A 80 -18.02 1.40 9.86
CA ASP A 80 -18.86 0.57 10.74
C ASP A 80 -19.74 -0.39 9.94
N GLY A 81 -19.69 -1.68 10.29
CA GLY A 81 -20.45 -2.73 9.63
C GLY A 81 -20.16 -2.94 8.12
N SER A 82 -19.12 -2.30 7.56
CA SER A 82 -18.86 -2.37 6.12
C SER A 82 -18.32 -3.72 5.66
N LEU A 83 -17.75 -4.52 6.57
CA LEU A 83 -17.11 -5.81 6.30
C LEU A 83 -17.61 -6.94 7.22
N VAL A 84 -18.85 -6.85 7.71
CA VAL A 84 -19.46 -7.84 8.63
C VAL A 84 -19.18 -9.27 8.17
N GLN A 85 -18.53 -10.04 9.04
CA GLN A 85 -18.20 -11.47 8.85
C GLN A 85 -17.31 -11.76 7.63
N ARG A 86 -16.63 -10.77 7.06
CA ARG A 86 -15.65 -10.98 5.98
C ARG A 86 -14.27 -11.26 6.58
N PRO A 87 -13.66 -12.43 6.33
CA PRO A 87 -12.30 -12.70 6.75
C PRO A 87 -11.31 -11.81 5.98
N VAL A 88 -10.66 -10.87 6.66
CA VAL A 88 -9.67 -9.98 6.06
C VAL A 88 -8.32 -10.16 6.72
N MET A 89 -7.29 -10.37 5.92
CA MET A 89 -5.91 -10.53 6.36
C MET A 89 -5.10 -9.28 6.05
N VAL A 90 -4.18 -8.94 6.95
CA VAL A 90 -3.21 -7.89 6.73
C VAL A 90 -1.84 -8.51 6.43
N ILE A 91 -1.21 -8.08 5.35
CA ILE A 91 0.20 -8.37 5.08
C ILE A 91 0.96 -7.05 5.17
N SER A 92 2.12 -7.02 5.83
CA SER A 92 2.96 -5.84 5.91
C SER A 92 4.28 -6.07 5.17
N THR A 93 4.67 -5.14 4.30
CA THR A 93 5.99 -5.18 3.65
C THR A 93 7.09 -4.84 4.67
N PRO A 94 8.38 -5.11 4.35
CA PRO A 94 9.48 -4.90 5.30
C PRO A 94 9.73 -3.45 5.69
N ASP A 95 9.23 -2.50 4.89
CA ASP A 95 9.36 -1.06 5.07
C ASP A 95 8.07 -0.40 5.60
N ALA A 96 7.00 -1.17 5.79
CA ALA A 96 5.74 -0.69 6.35
C ALA A 96 5.96 -0.17 7.79
N LYS A 97 5.36 0.97 8.11
CA LYS A 97 5.41 1.52 9.47
C LYS A 97 4.36 0.85 10.34
N GLU A 98 4.75 0.49 11.56
CA GLU A 98 3.85 -0.15 12.53
C GLU A 98 2.58 0.66 12.84
N PRO A 99 2.63 2.01 13.00
CA PRO A 99 1.42 2.82 13.15
C PRO A 99 0.41 2.67 12.00
N ASP A 100 0.88 2.62 10.75
CA ASP A 100 0.02 2.51 9.57
C ASP A 100 -0.67 1.13 9.54
N VAL A 101 0.09 0.06 9.85
CA VAL A 101 -0.44 -1.31 9.96
C VAL A 101 -1.49 -1.42 11.08
N ASN A 102 -1.20 -0.85 12.26
CA ASN A 102 -2.11 -0.89 13.39
C ASN A 102 -3.40 -0.09 13.13
N ALA A 103 -3.30 1.09 12.51
CA ALA A 103 -4.46 1.88 12.16
C ALA A 103 -5.41 1.14 11.19
N VAL A 104 -4.86 0.45 10.18
CA VAL A 104 -5.65 -0.40 9.28
C VAL A 104 -6.32 -1.55 10.04
N LYS A 105 -5.61 -2.23 10.95
CA LYS A 105 -6.17 -3.32 11.77
C LYS A 105 -7.30 -2.82 12.69
N ASP A 106 -7.16 -1.65 13.28
CA ASP A 106 -8.18 -1.05 14.15
C ASP A 106 -9.44 -0.64 13.37
N LEU A 107 -9.28 -0.11 12.15
CA LEU A 107 -10.40 0.18 11.26
C LEU A 107 -11.07 -1.09 10.73
N LEU A 108 -10.31 -2.14 10.42
CA LEU A 108 -10.87 -3.45 10.06
C LEU A 108 -11.72 -4.04 11.19
N LYS A 109 -11.29 -3.86 12.45
CA LYS A 109 -12.09 -4.24 13.62
C LYS A 109 -13.37 -3.41 13.72
N SER A 110 -13.27 -2.10 13.50
CA SER A 110 -14.42 -1.19 13.49
C SER A 110 -15.40 -1.53 12.35
N ALA A 111 -14.90 -2.10 11.26
CA ALA A 111 -15.70 -2.54 10.13
C ALA A 111 -16.41 -3.90 10.31
N ASP A 112 -16.34 -4.49 11.50
CA ASP A 112 -16.85 -5.84 11.81
C ASP A 112 -16.26 -6.96 10.92
N SER A 113 -15.05 -6.75 10.40
CA SER A 113 -14.34 -7.81 9.69
C SER A 113 -13.92 -8.94 10.64
N THR A 114 -13.91 -10.17 10.11
CA THR A 114 -13.31 -11.30 10.79
C THR A 114 -11.79 -11.20 10.62
N ASN A 115 -11.03 -11.11 11.72
CA ASN A 115 -9.57 -11.08 11.64
C ASN A 115 -9.03 -12.42 11.10
N ALA A 116 -8.45 -12.39 9.89
CA ALA A 116 -7.85 -13.57 9.28
C ALA A 116 -6.35 -13.74 9.60
N GLY A 117 -5.78 -12.81 10.36
CA GLY A 117 -4.39 -12.82 10.80
C GLY A 117 -3.57 -11.67 10.20
N HIS A 118 -2.32 -11.59 10.65
CA HIS A 118 -1.34 -10.62 10.18
C HIS A 118 -0.01 -11.31 9.88
N ILE A 119 0.51 -11.12 8.67
CA ILE A 119 1.82 -11.61 8.25
C ILE A 119 2.75 -10.43 7.96
N THR A 120 3.97 -10.48 8.47
CA THR A 120 5.03 -9.52 8.14
C THR A 120 6.01 -10.15 7.16
N LEU A 121 6.17 -9.54 5.99
CA LEU A 121 7.27 -9.86 5.09
C LEU A 121 8.55 -9.25 5.67
N THR A 122 9.59 -10.05 5.79
CA THR A 122 10.88 -9.59 6.31
C THR A 122 11.73 -8.97 5.20
N ARG A 123 12.78 -8.22 5.55
CA ARG A 123 13.73 -7.69 4.55
C ARG A 123 14.36 -8.78 3.69
N LYS A 124 14.50 -10.00 4.24
CA LYS A 124 14.99 -11.15 3.49
C LYS A 124 14.05 -11.54 2.35
N PHE A 125 12.74 -11.36 2.49
CA PHE A 125 11.77 -11.66 1.44
C PHE A 125 12.06 -10.93 0.12
N VAL A 126 12.52 -9.68 0.22
CA VAL A 126 12.79 -8.79 -0.91
C VAL A 126 14.29 -8.65 -1.22
N ASP A 127 15.13 -9.47 -0.59
CA ASP A 127 16.58 -9.43 -0.76
C ASP A 127 17.04 -10.31 -1.92
N GLN A 128 17.76 -9.70 -2.87
CA GLN A 128 18.26 -10.38 -4.06
C GLN A 128 19.16 -11.57 -3.74
N GLY A 129 19.99 -11.47 -2.70
CA GLY A 129 20.90 -12.54 -2.29
C GLY A 129 20.20 -13.80 -1.74
N SER A 130 18.90 -13.71 -1.45
CA SER A 130 18.11 -14.81 -0.91
C SER A 130 16.98 -15.28 -1.83
N ALA A 131 16.85 -14.70 -3.02
CA ALA A 131 15.78 -14.95 -3.97
C ALA A 131 15.72 -16.39 -4.46
N ASP A 132 16.85 -16.97 -4.89
CA ASP A 132 16.90 -18.37 -5.38
C ASP A 132 16.46 -19.37 -4.30
N LYS A 133 16.82 -19.08 -3.04
CA LYS A 133 16.42 -19.91 -1.89
C LYS A 133 14.94 -19.75 -1.59
N LEU A 134 14.38 -18.55 -1.71
CA LEU A 134 12.95 -18.31 -1.56
C LEU A 134 12.18 -19.06 -2.65
N LEU A 135 12.58 -18.90 -3.91
CA LEU A 135 12.00 -19.57 -5.07
C LEU A 135 12.02 -21.11 -4.92
N SER A 136 13.16 -21.66 -4.49
CA SER A 136 13.28 -23.11 -4.24
C SER A 136 12.38 -23.56 -3.08
N LEU A 137 12.28 -22.76 -2.01
CA LEU A 137 11.45 -23.09 -0.86
C LEU A 137 9.96 -23.14 -1.25
N VAL A 138 9.45 -22.10 -1.91
CA VAL A 138 8.02 -22.02 -2.29
C VAL A 138 7.64 -23.09 -3.30
N THR A 139 8.52 -23.38 -4.27
CA THR A 139 8.31 -24.48 -5.23
C THR A 139 8.22 -25.84 -4.54
N ASN A 140 9.02 -26.08 -3.50
CA ASN A 140 9.03 -27.37 -2.77
C ASN A 140 7.96 -27.48 -1.67
N THR A 141 7.28 -26.39 -1.33
CA THR A 141 6.27 -26.34 -0.26
C THR A 141 4.91 -25.86 -0.76
N LEU A 142 4.72 -25.89 -2.07
CA LEU A 142 3.50 -25.47 -2.74
C LEU A 142 2.30 -26.33 -2.29
N PRO A 143 1.17 -25.72 -1.87
CA PRO A 143 -0.02 -26.46 -1.51
C PRO A 143 -0.54 -27.35 -2.65
N ALA A 144 -1.18 -28.47 -2.30
CA ALA A 144 -1.74 -29.37 -3.28
C ALA A 144 -2.77 -28.67 -4.18
N GLY A 145 -2.66 -28.87 -5.50
CA GLY A 145 -3.58 -28.28 -6.48
C GLY A 145 -3.28 -26.82 -6.86
N ALA A 146 -2.39 -26.14 -6.13
CA ALA A 146 -1.91 -24.82 -6.52
C ALA A 146 -1.04 -24.90 -7.80
N LYS A 147 -1.05 -23.83 -8.58
CA LYS A 147 -0.28 -23.71 -9.81
C LYS A 147 0.61 -22.48 -9.72
N LEU A 148 1.84 -22.63 -10.19
CA LEU A 148 2.78 -21.53 -10.34
C LEU A 148 2.89 -21.15 -11.82
N SER A 149 3.17 -19.88 -12.11
CA SER A 149 3.37 -19.41 -13.47
C SER A 149 4.57 -20.09 -14.12
N GLU A 150 4.36 -20.68 -15.28
CA GLU A 150 5.44 -21.20 -16.14
C GLU A 150 6.13 -20.09 -16.94
N LYS A 151 5.47 -18.94 -17.10
CA LYS A 151 5.97 -17.82 -17.90
C LYS A 151 6.91 -16.91 -17.12
N THR A 152 6.65 -16.77 -15.82
CA THR A 152 7.38 -15.87 -14.93
C THR A 152 7.90 -16.68 -13.75
N VAL A 153 9.16 -17.11 -13.85
CA VAL A 153 9.82 -17.94 -12.84
C VAL A 153 10.77 -17.07 -12.03
N ASP A 154 10.22 -16.38 -11.04
CA ASP A 154 11.02 -15.62 -10.07
C ASP A 154 10.40 -15.66 -8.67
N ALA A 155 11.22 -15.31 -7.68
CA ALA A 155 10.89 -15.44 -6.28
C ALA A 155 9.68 -14.59 -5.86
N GLY A 156 9.49 -13.40 -6.45
CA GLY A 156 8.36 -12.53 -6.14
C GLY A 156 7.06 -13.17 -6.59
N THR A 157 6.96 -13.48 -7.89
CA THR A 157 5.75 -14.06 -8.49
C THR A 157 5.36 -15.39 -7.84
N HIS A 158 6.29 -16.35 -7.73
CA HIS A 158 5.96 -17.67 -7.19
C HIS A 158 5.64 -17.63 -5.69
N SER A 159 6.24 -16.71 -4.93
CA SER A 159 5.87 -16.52 -3.53
C SER A 159 4.48 -15.91 -3.40
N GLY A 160 4.12 -14.98 -4.28
CA GLY A 160 2.77 -14.41 -4.36
C GLY A 160 1.72 -15.48 -4.63
N GLU A 161 1.93 -16.28 -5.68
CA GLU A 161 1.03 -17.37 -6.07
C GLU A 161 0.92 -18.44 -4.96
N ALA A 162 2.04 -18.86 -4.38
CA ALA A 162 2.04 -19.86 -3.31
C ALA A 162 1.34 -19.36 -2.04
N LEU A 163 1.58 -18.10 -1.64
CA LEU A 163 0.93 -17.51 -0.47
C LEU A 163 -0.55 -17.27 -0.73
N ALA A 164 -0.97 -16.81 -1.90
CA ALA A 164 -2.38 -16.68 -2.25
C ALA A 164 -3.09 -18.03 -2.19
N ALA A 165 -2.51 -19.08 -2.80
CA ALA A 165 -3.06 -20.42 -2.74
C ALA A 165 -3.15 -20.98 -1.31
N ALA A 166 -2.21 -20.62 -0.44
CA ALA A 166 -2.22 -21.08 0.96
C ALA A 166 -3.21 -20.31 1.83
N LEU A 167 -3.39 -19.01 1.59
CA LEU A 167 -4.05 -18.07 2.51
C LEU A 167 -5.48 -17.74 2.13
N MET A 168 -5.90 -17.94 0.88
CA MET A 168 -7.19 -17.41 0.41
C MET A 168 -8.31 -18.47 0.41
N LEU A 169 -9.55 -17.97 0.50
CA LEU A 169 -10.78 -18.71 0.22
C LEU A 169 -11.10 -18.63 -1.27
N ASP A 170 -11.65 -19.69 -1.84
CA ASP A 170 -12.19 -19.65 -3.20
C ASP A 170 -13.39 -18.68 -3.27
N PRO A 171 -13.43 -17.74 -4.21
CA PRO A 171 -14.48 -16.72 -4.27
C PRO A 171 -15.85 -17.27 -4.64
N LYS A 172 -15.93 -18.49 -5.20
CA LYS A 172 -17.19 -19.13 -5.61
C LYS A 172 -17.68 -20.12 -4.55
N SER A 173 -16.83 -21.01 -4.06
CA SER A 173 -17.22 -22.03 -3.08
C SER A 173 -17.12 -21.55 -1.63
N THR A 174 -16.37 -20.47 -1.37
CA THR A 174 -15.99 -20.00 -0.03
C THR A 174 -15.24 -21.03 0.81
N GLU A 175 -14.69 -22.07 0.17
CA GLU A 175 -13.86 -23.07 0.80
C GLU A 175 -12.38 -22.64 0.77
N PRO A 176 -11.55 -23.05 1.74
CA PRO A 176 -10.12 -22.79 1.70
C PRO A 176 -9.46 -23.42 0.47
N LEU A 177 -8.61 -22.65 -0.23
CA LEU A 177 -7.84 -23.15 -1.38
C LEU A 177 -6.79 -24.20 -0.98
N ALA A 178 -6.31 -24.13 0.25
CA ALA A 178 -5.35 -25.09 0.80
C ALA A 178 -5.87 -25.74 2.08
N SER A 179 -5.49 -27.00 2.26
CA SER A 179 -5.69 -27.71 3.53
C SER A 179 -4.99 -26.99 4.68
N VAL A 180 -5.44 -27.25 5.91
CA VAL A 180 -4.81 -26.69 7.12
C VAL A 180 -3.32 -27.09 7.20
N ASP A 181 -3.00 -28.33 6.85
CA ASP A 181 -1.64 -28.86 6.92
C ASP A 181 -0.73 -28.28 5.85
N ASP A 182 -1.21 -28.09 4.62
CA ASP A 182 -0.44 -27.48 3.53
C ASP A 182 -0.13 -26.02 3.83
N ARG A 183 -1.15 -25.23 4.23
CA ARG A 183 -0.97 -23.84 4.64
C ARG A 183 0.05 -23.73 5.78
N ALA A 184 -0.11 -24.55 6.82
CA ALA A 184 0.79 -24.54 7.95
C ALA A 184 2.23 -24.97 7.57
N THR A 185 2.38 -25.89 6.62
CA THR A 185 3.69 -26.34 6.12
C THR A 185 4.42 -25.22 5.39
N LEU A 186 3.76 -24.54 4.44
CA LEU A 186 4.34 -23.40 3.73
C LEU A 186 4.73 -22.27 4.71
N LEU A 187 3.80 -21.85 5.57
CA LEU A 187 4.03 -20.73 6.50
C LEU A 187 5.16 -21.01 7.48
N ARG A 188 5.21 -22.21 8.07
CA ARG A 188 6.30 -22.60 8.97
C ARG A 188 7.64 -22.67 8.23
N ALA A 189 7.65 -23.15 6.98
CA ALA A 189 8.87 -23.21 6.18
C ALA A 189 9.41 -21.80 5.90
N LEU A 190 8.56 -20.88 5.45
CA LEU A 190 8.91 -19.48 5.20
C LEU A 190 9.39 -18.78 6.47
N ARG A 191 8.69 -18.95 7.60
CA ARG A 191 9.07 -18.36 8.89
C ARG A 191 10.39 -18.92 9.41
N LYS A 192 10.57 -20.25 9.38
CA LYS A 192 11.84 -20.89 9.78
C LYS A 192 13.02 -20.45 8.93
N ALA A 193 12.79 -20.20 7.64
CA ALA A 193 13.80 -19.65 6.74
C ALA A 193 13.98 -18.12 6.91
N GLY A 194 13.16 -17.46 7.72
CA GLY A 194 13.26 -16.05 8.05
C GLY A 194 12.75 -15.11 6.95
N TYR A 195 11.83 -15.56 6.11
CA TYR A 195 11.22 -14.76 5.04
C TYR A 195 9.97 -14.01 5.50
N ILE A 196 9.19 -14.61 6.39
CA ILE A 196 7.99 -14.01 6.97
C ILE A 196 8.01 -14.16 8.49
N ASP A 197 7.17 -13.37 9.16
CA ASP A 197 6.83 -13.55 10.57
C ASP A 197 5.31 -13.47 10.77
N TYR A 198 4.79 -14.18 11.78
CA TYR A 198 3.38 -14.19 12.15
C TYR A 198 3.18 -14.83 13.53
N GLU A 199 2.09 -14.45 14.20
CA GLU A 199 1.70 -15.01 15.50
C GLU A 199 1.09 -16.42 15.35
N ASP A 200 1.55 -17.37 16.17
CA ASP A 200 1.07 -18.75 16.12
C ASP A 200 -0.44 -18.86 16.36
N GLY A 201 -1.11 -19.70 15.57
CA GLY A 201 -2.55 -19.96 15.71
C GLY A 201 -3.48 -18.82 15.27
N THR A 202 -2.94 -17.73 14.71
CA THR A 202 -3.75 -16.57 14.28
C THR A 202 -4.15 -16.60 12.81
N ILE A 203 -3.41 -17.34 11.97
CA ILE A 203 -3.61 -17.32 10.52
C ILE A 203 -4.72 -18.29 10.11
N VAL A 204 -5.80 -17.73 9.57
CA VAL A 204 -6.92 -18.48 8.98
C VAL A 204 -7.14 -18.04 7.52
N PRO A 205 -7.85 -18.83 6.70
CA PRO A 205 -8.14 -18.44 5.33
C PRO A 205 -8.89 -17.11 5.23
N ALA A 206 -8.46 -16.25 4.31
CA ALA A 206 -8.99 -14.91 4.10
C ALA A 206 -9.82 -14.82 2.82
N GLN A 207 -10.85 -13.97 2.82
CA GLN A 207 -11.59 -13.60 1.62
C GLN A 207 -10.97 -12.38 0.92
N ALA A 208 -10.27 -11.54 1.67
CA ALA A 208 -9.55 -10.37 1.16
C ALA A 208 -8.22 -10.16 1.89
N VAL A 209 -7.28 -9.52 1.20
CA VAL A 209 -5.99 -9.09 1.75
C VAL A 209 -5.81 -7.59 1.56
N ILE A 210 -5.37 -6.92 2.64
CA ILE A 210 -4.76 -5.59 2.57
C ILE A 210 -3.26 -5.78 2.76
N VAL A 211 -2.47 -5.43 1.75
CA VAL A 211 -1.02 -5.36 1.85
C VAL A 211 -0.64 -3.91 2.17
N VAL A 212 -0.10 -3.67 3.37
CA VAL A 212 0.39 -2.37 3.82
C VAL A 212 1.87 -2.24 3.46
N GLY A 213 2.17 -1.26 2.62
CA GLY A 213 3.48 -0.88 2.13
C GLY A 213 4.08 0.31 2.87
N GLY A 214 5.40 0.51 2.78
CA GLY A 214 6.04 1.74 3.22
C GLY A 214 6.23 2.76 2.09
N ARG A 215 7.33 3.50 2.17
CA ARG A 215 7.68 4.62 1.27
C ARG A 215 8.69 4.27 0.20
N GLN A 216 8.99 2.98 -0.01
CA GLN A 216 10.12 2.58 -0.84
C GLN A 216 10.03 3.16 -2.26
N THR A 217 11.05 3.94 -2.62
CA THR A 217 11.28 4.54 -3.94
C THR A 217 12.71 4.23 -4.37
N ALA A 218 12.99 4.35 -5.66
CA ALA A 218 14.33 4.09 -6.17
C ALA A 218 14.55 4.87 -7.46
N ASN A 219 15.68 5.56 -7.56
CA ASN A 219 16.09 6.22 -8.78
C ASN A 219 16.88 5.26 -9.68
N ASP A 220 17.22 5.75 -10.88
CA ASP A 220 18.01 5.00 -11.86
C ASP A 220 19.52 4.95 -11.53
N SER A 221 19.92 5.27 -10.30
CA SER A 221 21.32 5.20 -9.85
C SER A 221 21.73 3.77 -9.52
N GLU A 222 23.01 3.41 -9.70
CA GLU A 222 23.50 2.09 -9.29
C GLU A 222 23.40 1.85 -7.77
N GLU A 223 23.46 2.92 -6.97
CA GLU A 223 23.30 2.86 -5.52
C GLU A 223 21.90 2.37 -5.10
N ASP A 224 20.88 2.70 -5.90
CA ASP A 224 19.48 2.31 -5.66
C ASP A 224 19.14 0.92 -6.24
N ALA A 225 20.11 0.18 -6.80
CA ALA A 225 19.86 -1.16 -7.35
C ALA A 225 19.18 -2.14 -6.37
N PRO A 226 19.59 -2.21 -5.08
CA PRO A 226 18.89 -3.05 -4.11
C PRO A 226 17.45 -2.60 -3.85
N ALA A 227 17.22 -1.28 -3.81
CA ALA A 227 15.89 -0.72 -3.60
C ALA A 227 14.97 -1.00 -4.80
N ARG A 228 15.46 -0.86 -6.04
CA ARG A 228 14.72 -1.24 -7.25
C ARG A 228 14.35 -2.71 -7.25
N TYR A 229 15.31 -3.58 -6.91
CA TYR A 229 15.06 -5.03 -6.82
C TYR A 229 13.96 -5.36 -5.80
N ALA A 230 14.02 -4.75 -4.62
CA ALA A 230 13.03 -4.99 -3.59
C ALA A 230 11.63 -4.44 -3.96
N ILE A 231 11.56 -3.30 -4.66
CA ILE A 231 10.31 -2.79 -5.24
C ILE A 231 9.77 -3.77 -6.29
N ASP A 232 10.61 -4.20 -7.24
CA ASP A 232 10.20 -5.14 -8.30
C ASP A 232 9.72 -6.47 -7.72
N THR A 233 10.40 -6.97 -6.69
CA THR A 233 9.98 -8.19 -5.97
C THR A 233 8.63 -8.01 -5.30
N THR A 234 8.38 -6.85 -4.70
CA THR A 234 7.09 -6.52 -4.06
C THR A 234 5.97 -6.43 -5.09
N VAL A 235 6.20 -5.76 -6.23
CA VAL A 235 5.22 -5.66 -7.32
C VAL A 235 4.89 -7.04 -7.87
N LYS A 236 5.90 -7.85 -8.17
CA LYS A 236 5.72 -9.22 -8.68
C LYS A 236 5.04 -10.14 -7.68
N PHE A 237 5.33 -9.98 -6.38
CA PHE A 237 4.62 -10.67 -5.32
C PHE A 237 3.13 -10.32 -5.34
N LEU A 238 2.79 -9.04 -5.42
CA LEU A 238 1.39 -8.60 -5.48
C LEU A 238 0.68 -9.09 -6.73
N GLU A 239 1.31 -9.01 -7.91
CA GLU A 239 0.76 -9.53 -9.17
C GLU A 239 0.57 -11.04 -9.12
N GLY A 240 1.54 -11.78 -8.57
CA GLY A 240 1.43 -13.23 -8.37
C GLY A 240 0.32 -13.58 -7.40
N PHE A 241 0.17 -12.82 -6.32
CA PHE A 241 -0.90 -13.00 -5.33
C PHE A 241 -2.29 -12.77 -5.94
N ASP A 242 -2.44 -11.67 -6.69
CA ASP A 242 -3.69 -11.29 -7.35
C ASP A 242 -4.09 -12.26 -8.47
N SER A 243 -3.12 -12.94 -9.10
CA SER A 243 -3.37 -13.88 -10.20
C SER A 243 -4.29 -15.05 -9.87
N VAL A 244 -4.48 -15.35 -8.57
CA VAL A 244 -5.41 -16.38 -8.09
C VAL A 244 -6.87 -15.87 -8.09
N GLY A 245 -7.11 -14.60 -8.44
CA GLY A 245 -8.43 -14.00 -8.63
C GLY A 245 -9.06 -13.53 -7.32
N MET A 246 -8.25 -12.96 -6.42
CA MET A 246 -8.63 -12.66 -5.04
C MET A 246 -8.65 -11.16 -4.78
N THR A 247 -9.47 -10.72 -3.82
CA THR A 247 -9.54 -9.32 -3.40
C THR A 247 -8.22 -8.88 -2.77
N THR A 248 -7.47 -8.05 -3.51
CA THR A 248 -6.15 -7.54 -3.12
C THR A 248 -6.13 -6.02 -3.16
N VAL A 249 -5.90 -5.41 -2.00
CA VAL A 249 -5.65 -3.96 -1.85
C VAL A 249 -4.20 -3.75 -1.46
N TYR A 250 -3.46 -2.90 -2.18
CA TYR A 250 -2.13 -2.44 -1.79
C TYR A 250 -2.18 -0.99 -1.32
N ALA A 251 -1.82 -0.75 -0.05
CA ALA A 251 -1.88 0.55 0.59
C ALA A 251 -0.50 0.99 1.07
N GLY A 252 0.09 2.04 0.49
CA GLY A 252 1.45 2.50 0.80
C GLY A 252 1.53 4.00 1.11
N GLN A 253 2.72 4.49 1.47
CA GLN A 253 2.93 5.94 1.64
C GLN A 253 2.91 6.65 0.27
N VAL A 254 2.66 7.96 0.28
CA VAL A 254 2.47 8.76 -0.95
C VAL A 254 3.68 8.71 -1.88
N GLU A 255 4.89 8.60 -1.34
CA GLU A 255 6.13 8.58 -2.10
C GLU A 255 6.23 7.35 -3.01
N ALA A 256 5.68 6.21 -2.58
CA ALA A 256 5.68 4.99 -3.39
C ALA A 256 4.83 5.12 -4.67
N ALA A 257 4.02 6.18 -4.81
CA ALA A 257 3.25 6.51 -6.01
C ALA A 257 4.05 7.27 -7.08
N GLY A 258 5.32 7.62 -6.82
CA GLY A 258 6.24 8.20 -7.80
C GLY A 258 7.63 7.59 -7.76
N ASN A 259 8.54 8.13 -8.56
CA ASN A 259 9.98 7.78 -8.61
C ASN A 259 10.25 6.27 -8.60
N GLY A 260 9.56 5.53 -9.47
CA GLY A 260 9.75 4.09 -9.63
C GLY A 260 9.23 3.23 -8.47
N GLY A 261 8.46 3.82 -7.55
CA GLY A 261 7.87 3.13 -6.39
C GLY A 261 6.82 2.07 -6.77
N ALA A 262 6.47 1.24 -5.79
CA ALA A 262 5.57 0.10 -6.00
C ALA A 262 4.15 0.52 -6.46
N LEU A 263 3.57 1.57 -5.87
CA LEU A 263 2.24 2.06 -6.28
C LEU A 263 2.28 2.60 -7.72
N GLU A 264 3.33 3.33 -8.10
CA GLU A 264 3.49 3.82 -9.47
C GLU A 264 3.51 2.66 -10.48
N LYS A 265 4.28 1.62 -10.17
CA LYS A 265 4.43 0.44 -11.04
C LYS A 265 3.13 -0.34 -11.19
N LEU A 266 2.43 -0.60 -10.09
CA LEU A 266 1.12 -1.29 -10.11
C LEU A 266 0.09 -0.50 -10.93
N ARG A 267 0.00 0.82 -10.71
CA ARG A 267 -0.91 1.71 -11.46
C ARG A 267 -0.61 1.72 -12.97
N LYS A 268 0.67 1.64 -13.35
CA LYS A 268 1.09 1.55 -14.77
C LYS A 268 0.80 0.17 -15.39
N ALA A 269 0.91 -0.89 -14.61
CA ALA A 269 0.68 -2.27 -15.06
C ALA A 269 -0.81 -2.56 -15.32
N LYS A 270 -1.74 -1.73 -14.82
CA LYS A 270 -3.20 -1.90 -14.97
C LYS A 270 -3.69 -3.26 -14.45
N THR A 271 -3.18 -3.66 -13.29
CA THR A 271 -3.62 -4.84 -12.54
C THR A 271 -5.03 -4.65 -11.97
N GLU A 272 -5.68 -5.73 -11.53
CA GLU A 272 -6.96 -5.66 -10.80
C GLU A 272 -6.79 -5.28 -9.31
N ILE A 273 -5.54 -5.13 -8.86
CA ILE A 273 -5.17 -4.68 -7.52
C ILE A 273 -5.64 -3.23 -7.32
N THR A 274 -6.48 -3.01 -6.30
CA THR A 274 -6.84 -1.67 -5.87
C THR A 274 -5.66 -1.06 -5.11
N THR A 275 -5.30 0.18 -5.45
CA THR A 275 -4.14 0.85 -4.83
C THR A 275 -4.58 2.04 -4.01
N VAL A 276 -3.97 2.22 -2.83
CA VAL A 276 -4.20 3.35 -1.94
C VAL A 276 -2.85 3.95 -1.57
N ASP A 277 -2.66 5.25 -1.77
CA ASP A 277 -1.47 5.96 -1.32
C ASP A 277 -1.75 6.79 -0.06
N SER A 278 -0.70 7.37 0.54
CA SER A 278 -0.81 8.22 1.73
C SER A 278 -1.38 7.49 2.96
N ILE A 279 -1.05 6.20 3.15
CA ILE A 279 -1.60 5.34 4.21
C ILE A 279 -1.29 5.79 5.65
N ASP A 280 -0.39 6.74 5.81
CA ASP A 280 -0.11 7.45 7.06
C ASP A 280 -1.18 8.50 7.43
N HIS A 281 -2.10 8.80 6.51
CA HIS A 281 -3.22 9.68 6.75
C HIS A 281 -4.52 8.90 7.02
N PRO A 282 -5.37 9.36 7.95
CA PRO A 282 -6.63 8.69 8.31
C PRO A 282 -7.55 8.48 7.12
N VAL A 283 -7.64 9.44 6.19
CA VAL A 283 -8.53 9.32 5.02
C VAL A 283 -8.16 8.10 4.16
N SER A 284 -6.87 7.83 3.99
CA SER A 284 -6.36 6.69 3.22
C SER A 284 -6.45 5.38 4.00
N GLN A 285 -6.29 5.40 5.32
CA GLN A 285 -6.53 4.23 6.17
C GLN A 285 -7.99 3.76 6.07
N MET A 286 -8.93 4.70 6.09
CA MET A 286 -10.34 4.45 5.81
C MET A 286 -10.55 3.95 4.38
N ALA A 287 -9.92 4.61 3.39
CA ALA A 287 -10.03 4.23 1.98
C ALA A 287 -9.56 2.79 1.73
N ALA A 288 -8.49 2.32 2.38
CA ALA A 288 -7.99 0.95 2.28
C ALA A 288 -9.03 -0.08 2.74
N VAL A 289 -9.77 0.21 3.81
CA VAL A 289 -10.84 -0.67 4.31
C VAL A 289 -12.07 -0.63 3.39
N LEU A 290 -12.49 0.55 2.94
CA LEU A 290 -13.60 0.68 1.99
C LEU A 290 -13.29 0.07 0.62
N ALA A 291 -12.02 0.07 0.21
CA ALA A 291 -11.55 -0.54 -1.03
C ALA A 291 -11.73 -2.06 -1.01
N VAL A 292 -11.53 -2.70 0.15
CA VAL A 292 -11.83 -4.13 0.30
C VAL A 292 -13.31 -4.38 0.06
N LYS A 293 -14.20 -3.57 0.64
CA LYS A 293 -15.64 -3.70 0.41
C LYS A 293 -15.98 -3.53 -1.08
N GLU A 294 -15.46 -2.49 -1.72
CA GLU A 294 -15.70 -2.24 -3.14
C GLU A 294 -15.24 -3.40 -4.02
N GLN A 295 -14.04 -3.96 -3.78
CA GLN A 295 -13.55 -5.12 -4.53
C GLN A 295 -14.38 -6.39 -4.29
N LEU A 296 -14.86 -6.61 -3.06
CA LEU A 296 -15.79 -7.72 -2.77
C LEU A 296 -17.15 -7.55 -3.51
N GLU A 297 -17.51 -6.32 -3.86
CA GLU A 297 -18.69 -5.97 -4.67
C GLU A 297 -18.37 -5.92 -6.18
N GLY A 298 -17.14 -6.25 -6.58
CA GLY A 298 -16.68 -6.32 -7.98
C GLY A 298 -16.17 -5.00 -8.56
N GLY A 299 -16.01 -3.96 -7.73
CA GLY A 299 -15.36 -2.71 -8.11
C GLY A 299 -13.84 -2.77 -7.94
N GLN A 300 -13.16 -1.68 -8.34
CA GLN A 300 -11.73 -1.49 -8.10
C GLN A 300 -11.38 -0.01 -8.29
N GLY A 301 -10.26 0.43 -7.73
CA GLY A 301 -9.85 1.81 -7.91
C GLY A 301 -8.40 2.15 -7.60
N VAL A 302 -8.11 3.43 -7.79
CA VAL A 302 -6.81 4.04 -7.53
C VAL A 302 -7.04 5.25 -6.63
N TYR A 303 -6.70 5.10 -5.36
CA TYR A 303 -7.08 6.03 -4.30
C TYR A 303 -5.87 6.71 -3.65
N GLY A 304 -6.10 7.89 -3.11
CA GLY A 304 -5.12 8.65 -2.31
C GLY A 304 -4.97 10.10 -2.77
N ALA A 305 -3.86 10.71 -2.38
CA ALA A 305 -3.56 12.12 -2.62
C ALA A 305 -2.53 12.35 -3.74
N ALA A 306 -1.82 11.31 -4.17
CA ALA A 306 -0.82 11.45 -5.24
C ALA A 306 -1.48 11.89 -6.57
N ALA A 307 -0.73 12.60 -7.42
CA ALA A 307 -1.23 13.13 -8.70
C ALA A 307 -1.73 12.06 -9.69
N ASN A 308 -1.32 10.80 -9.50
CA ASN A 308 -1.78 9.65 -10.28
C ASN A 308 -2.89 8.84 -9.57
N ALA A 309 -3.48 9.36 -8.49
CA ALA A 309 -4.72 8.85 -7.92
C ALA A 309 -5.94 9.36 -8.70
N GLN A 310 -7.03 8.58 -8.72
CA GLN A 310 -8.28 8.95 -9.40
C GLN A 310 -9.24 9.65 -8.45
N ASN A 311 -9.31 9.20 -7.19
CA ASN A 311 -10.14 9.77 -6.14
C ASN A 311 -9.40 9.67 -4.79
N ALA A 312 -9.82 10.43 -3.78
CA ALA A 312 -9.23 10.31 -2.44
C ALA A 312 -9.59 8.98 -1.76
N ALA A 313 -10.80 8.46 -1.99
CA ALA A 313 -11.32 7.24 -1.41
C ALA A 313 -12.43 6.64 -2.30
N PRO A 314 -12.83 5.37 -2.07
CA PRO A 314 -14.06 4.81 -2.61
C PRO A 314 -15.29 5.63 -2.20
N ALA A 315 -16.42 5.39 -2.88
CA ALA A 315 -17.68 6.02 -2.52
C ALA A 315 -18.07 5.69 -1.07
N LEU A 316 -18.40 6.72 -0.28
CA LEU A 316 -18.83 6.53 1.10
C LEU A 316 -20.19 5.80 1.15
N PRO A 317 -20.45 5.01 2.20
CA PRO A 317 -21.76 4.44 2.45
C PRO A 317 -22.84 5.53 2.46
N LYS A 318 -23.99 5.26 1.85
CA LYS A 318 -25.08 6.24 1.72
C LYS A 318 -25.87 6.47 3.00
N ASP A 319 -25.68 5.61 3.99
CA ASP A 319 -26.50 5.54 5.21
C ASP A 319 -25.75 5.97 6.48
N LEU A 320 -24.74 6.85 6.35
CA LEU A 320 -24.01 7.45 7.48
C LEU A 320 -24.91 8.35 8.35
#